data_AF-X0Z0Y0-F1
#
_entry.id   AF-X0Z0Y0-F1
#
_cell.length_a   1.000
_cell.length_b   1.000
_cell.length_c   1.000
_cell.angle_alpha   90.00
_cell.angle_beta   90.00
_cell.angle_gamma   90.00
#
_symmetry.space_group_name_H-M   'P 1'
#
loop_
_entity.id
_entity.type
_entity.pdbx_description
1 polymer ?
#
loop_
_entity_poly.entity_id
_entity_poly.type
_entity_poly.pdbx_seq_one_letter_code
_entity_poly.pdbx_strand_id
1 'polypeptide(L)'
;MAHKRPNIVFLLADDQSYWSTRFNGNPVANTPNLERLAADGVVFDRYYDCSPICMASRATLATGLYEYRTGCNFEHGQMRAQMFASSYHVRLRNAGYYTGYAGKFGFGMERNDEIPRVDYCG
;
A
#
# COMPACT_ATOMS: atom_id res chain seq x y z
N MET A 1 2.71 -21.40 15.06
CA MET A 1 2.39 -20.23 15.92
C MET A 1 3.05 -19.01 15.32
N ALA A 2 2.33 -17.90 15.14
CA ALA A 2 2.94 -16.66 14.66
C ALA A 2 3.84 -16.06 15.75
N HIS A 3 5.00 -15.51 15.37
CA HIS A 3 5.84 -14.76 16.30
C HIS A 3 5.07 -13.57 16.88
N LYS A 4 5.36 -13.19 18.13
CA LYS A 4 4.73 -12.03 18.80
C LYS A 4 4.86 -10.72 18.01
N ARG A 5 5.88 -10.63 17.15
CA ARG A 5 6.16 -9.51 16.25
C ARG A 5 6.58 -10.06 14.88
N PRO A 6 5.63 -10.38 13.98
CA PRO A 6 5.95 -10.95 12.68
C PRO A 6 6.53 -9.89 11.74
N ASN A 7 7.36 -10.29 10.79
CA ASN A 7 7.73 -9.40 9.69
C ASN A 7 6.52 -9.19 8.78
N ILE A 8 6.30 -7.94 8.36
CA ILE A 8 5.20 -7.57 7.46
C ILE A 8 5.83 -7.15 6.14
N VAL A 9 5.48 -7.86 5.06
CA VAL A 9 5.88 -7.51 3.69
C VAL A 9 4.62 -7.10 2.94
N PHE A 10 4.54 -5.83 2.56
CA PHE A 10 3.44 -5.28 1.77
C PHE A 10 3.88 -5.13 0.32
N LEU A 11 3.35 -5.98 -0.56
CA LEU A 11 3.61 -5.95 -2.00
C LEU A 11 2.45 -5.28 -2.71
N LEU A 12 2.74 -4.24 -3.49
CA LEU A 12 1.74 -3.49 -4.24
C LEU A 12 2.20 -3.33 -5.69
N ALA A 13 1.45 -3.93 -6.62
CA ALA A 13 1.64 -3.75 -8.05
C ALA A 13 0.86 -2.52 -8.55
N ASP A 14 1.40 -1.82 -9.55
CA ASP A 14 0.75 -0.67 -10.18
C ASP A 14 -0.04 -1.13 -11.41
N ASP A 15 -1.25 -0.60 -11.60
CA ASP A 15 -2.14 -0.90 -12.73
C ASP A 15 -2.44 -2.40 -12.94
N GLN A 16 -2.34 -3.21 -11.89
CA GLN A 16 -2.66 -4.63 -11.96
C GLN A 16 -4.17 -4.86 -11.95
N SER A 17 -4.71 -5.28 -13.09
CA SER A 17 -6.13 -5.62 -13.20
C SER A 17 -6.46 -6.93 -12.45
N TYR A 18 -7.73 -7.10 -12.07
CA TYR A 18 -8.22 -8.36 -11.49
C TYR A 18 -7.90 -9.58 -12.40
N TRP A 19 -8.04 -9.43 -13.71
CA TRP A 19 -7.81 -10.52 -14.68
C TRP A 19 -6.34 -10.77 -15.01
N SER A 20 -5.39 -10.08 -14.39
CA SER A 20 -3.97 -10.23 -14.71
C SER A 20 -3.33 -11.51 -14.14
N THR A 21 -4.03 -12.26 -13.30
CA THR A 21 -3.47 -13.42 -12.59
C THR A 21 -4.23 -14.70 -12.90
N ARG A 22 -3.53 -15.82 -12.87
CA ARG A 22 -4.12 -17.13 -13.14
C ARG A 22 -5.07 -17.59 -12.03
N PHE A 23 -4.77 -17.27 -10.78
CA PHE A 23 -5.64 -17.58 -9.65
C PHE A 23 -6.99 -16.83 -9.70
N ASN A 24 -7.08 -15.71 -10.44
CA ASN A 24 -8.33 -15.00 -10.71
C ASN A 24 -9.05 -15.49 -11.98
N GLY A 25 -8.61 -16.62 -12.56
CA GLY A 25 -9.30 -17.31 -13.66
C GLY A 25 -8.73 -17.06 -15.06
N ASN A 26 -7.67 -16.26 -15.22
CA ASN A 26 -7.08 -16.03 -16.54
C ASN A 26 -6.27 -17.25 -17.02
N PRO A 27 -6.70 -17.95 -18.09
CA PRO A 27 -6.06 -19.20 -18.52
C PRO A 27 -4.69 -19.01 -19.18
N VAL A 28 -4.37 -17.79 -19.63
CA VAL A 28 -3.10 -17.48 -20.32
C VAL A 28 -2.11 -16.74 -19.41
N ALA A 29 -2.54 -16.30 -18.22
CA ALA A 29 -1.64 -15.68 -17.26
C ALA A 29 -0.64 -16.71 -16.72
N ASN A 30 0.66 -16.36 -16.74
CA ASN A 30 1.72 -17.17 -16.15
C ASN A 30 2.22 -16.48 -14.87
N THR A 31 1.62 -16.82 -13.73
CA THR A 31 1.87 -16.16 -12.43
C THR A 31 2.20 -17.16 -11.30
N PRO A 32 3.18 -18.06 -11.48
CA PRO A 32 3.36 -19.23 -10.60
C PRO A 32 3.65 -18.85 -9.15
N ASN A 33 4.39 -17.76 -8.92
CA ASN A 33 4.68 -17.28 -7.56
C ASN A 33 3.44 -16.71 -6.86
N LEU A 34 2.55 -16.04 -7.60
CA LEU A 34 1.31 -15.51 -7.04
C LEU A 34 0.27 -16.62 -6.84
N GLU A 35 0.25 -17.62 -7.72
CA GLU A 35 -0.59 -18.82 -7.55
C GLU A 35 -0.21 -19.58 -6.28
N ARG A 36 1.09 -19.76 -6.02
CA ARG A 36 1.56 -20.35 -4.78
C ARG A 36 1.17 -19.53 -3.55
N LEU A 37 1.32 -18.20 -3.62
CA LEU A 37 0.91 -17.32 -2.53
C LEU A 37 -0.61 -17.38 -2.26
N ALA A 38 -1.41 -17.45 -3.33
CA ALA A 38 -2.86 -17.59 -3.24
C ALA A 38 -3.27 -18.93 -2.62
N ALA A 39 -2.59 -20.03 -2.99
CA ALA A 39 -2.85 -21.37 -2.46
C ALA A 39 -2.45 -21.51 -0.98
N ASP A 40 -1.36 -20.85 -0.56
CA ASP A 40 -0.85 -20.89 0.82
C ASP A 40 -1.55 -19.88 1.75
N GLY A 41 -2.46 -19.05 1.22
CA GLY A 41 -3.00 -17.87 1.88
C GLY A 41 -4.51 -17.70 1.77
N VAL A 42 -4.95 -16.44 1.85
CA VAL A 42 -6.35 -16.05 1.68
C VAL A 42 -6.44 -15.11 0.49
N VAL A 43 -7.32 -15.43 -0.45
CA VAL A 43 -7.66 -14.58 -1.59
C VAL A 43 -8.94 -13.83 -1.27
N PHE A 44 -8.89 -12.50 -1.39
CA PHE A 44 -10.10 -11.68 -1.41
C PHE A 44 -10.59 -11.62 -2.86
N ASP A 45 -11.79 -12.11 -3.14
CA ASP A 45 -12.42 -12.07 -4.47
C ASP A 45 -13.14 -10.75 -4.75
N ARG A 46 -13.25 -9.89 -3.72
CA ARG A 46 -13.92 -8.58 -3.74
C ARG A 46 -13.07 -7.53 -3.04
N TYR A 47 -11.96 -7.14 -3.65
CA TYR A 47 -11.12 -6.02 -3.22
C TYR A 47 -11.31 -4.83 -4.18
N TYR A 48 -11.39 -3.62 -3.62
CA TYR A 48 -11.67 -2.41 -4.39
C TYR A 48 -10.74 -1.30 -3.95
N ASP A 49 -10.16 -0.58 -4.91
CA ASP A 49 -9.51 0.69 -4.66
C ASP A 49 -10.54 1.75 -4.27
N CYS A 50 -10.17 2.65 -3.35
CA CYS A 50 -11.01 3.79 -3.02
C CYS A 50 -11.05 4.84 -4.15
N SER A 51 -10.04 4.84 -5.02
CA SER A 51 -9.91 5.79 -6.13
C SER A 51 -9.12 5.16 -7.28
N PRO A 52 -9.53 5.31 -8.55
CA PRO A 52 -8.84 4.72 -9.70
C PRO A 52 -7.61 5.53 -10.17
N ILE A 53 -6.97 6.29 -9.28
CA ILE A 53 -5.69 6.97 -9.56
C ILE A 53 -4.60 6.48 -8.62
N CYS A 54 -3.42 6.18 -9.17
CA CYS A 54 -2.18 5.85 -8.45
C CYS A 54 -2.00 6.63 -7.14
N MET A 55 -1.98 7.95 -7.21
CA MET A 55 -1.67 8.81 -6.06
C MET A 55 -2.73 8.71 -4.96
N ALA A 56 -4.00 8.86 -5.33
CA ALA A 56 -5.13 8.80 -4.42
C ALA A 56 -5.28 7.39 -3.81
N SER A 57 -5.20 6.32 -4.62
CA SER A 57 -5.23 4.93 -4.14
C SER A 57 -4.13 4.69 -3.10
N ARG A 58 -2.87 5.02 -3.40
CA ARG A 58 -1.75 4.87 -2.46
C ARG A 58 -1.92 5.70 -1.19
N ALA A 59 -2.47 6.91 -1.29
CA ALA A 59 -2.78 7.75 -0.13
C ALA A 59 -3.84 7.12 0.78
N THR A 60 -4.91 6.56 0.19
CA THR A 60 -5.96 5.85 0.95
C THR A 60 -5.44 4.56 1.58
N LEU A 61 -4.59 3.79 0.87
CA LEU A 61 -3.92 2.61 1.40
C LEU A 61 -2.99 2.95 2.58
N ALA A 62 -2.21 4.04 2.46
CA ALA A 62 -1.29 4.46 3.50
C ALA A 62 -2.01 4.84 4.79
N THR A 63 -3.14 5.53 4.69
CA THR A 63 -3.82 6.17 5.83
C THR A 63 -5.04 5.40 6.34
N GLY A 64 -5.63 4.52 5.53
CA GLY A 64 -6.92 3.89 5.83
C GLY A 64 -8.11 4.84 5.77
N LEU A 65 -7.95 6.03 5.17
CA LEU A 65 -8.98 7.05 5.03
C LEU A 65 -9.52 7.08 3.60
N TYR A 66 -10.77 7.53 3.43
CA TYR A 66 -11.33 7.83 2.11
C TYR A 66 -10.58 8.99 1.43
N GLU A 67 -10.59 9.00 0.09
CA GLU A 67 -9.88 9.97 -0.77
C GLU A 67 -10.04 11.43 -0.32
N TYR A 68 -11.28 11.87 -0.05
CA TYR A 68 -11.55 13.26 0.35
C TYR A 68 -10.88 13.68 1.67
N ARG A 69 -10.50 12.73 2.54
CA ARG A 69 -9.84 13.01 3.82
C ARG A 69 -8.32 13.01 3.72
N THR A 70 -7.75 12.34 2.73
CA THR A 70 -6.29 12.26 2.58
C THR A 70 -5.69 13.57 2.07
N GLY A 71 -6.48 14.33 1.31
CA GLY A 71 -6.03 15.53 0.58
C GLY A 71 -5.34 15.22 -0.75
N CYS A 72 -5.21 13.94 -1.13
CA CYS A 72 -4.73 13.51 -2.44
C CYS A 72 -5.90 13.02 -3.29
N ASN A 73 -6.16 13.69 -4.42
CA ASN A 73 -7.23 13.36 -5.36
C ASN A 73 -6.88 13.80 -6.79
N PHE A 74 -7.84 13.71 -7.72
CA PHE A 74 -7.68 14.16 -9.11
C PHE A 74 -7.15 15.61 -9.26
N GLU A 75 -7.48 16.49 -8.32
CA GLU A 75 -7.16 17.92 -8.37
C GLU A 75 -6.02 18.32 -7.42
N HIS A 76 -5.71 17.50 -6.41
CA HIS A 76 -4.79 17.83 -5.33
C HIS A 76 -3.68 16.79 -5.20
N GLY A 77 -2.43 17.24 -5.26
CA GLY A 77 -1.27 16.37 -5.42
C GLY A 77 -0.49 16.00 -4.15
N GLN A 78 -0.67 16.74 -3.05
CA GLN A 78 0.14 16.58 -1.84
C GLN A 78 -0.70 16.15 -0.65
N MET A 79 -0.26 15.08 0.02
CA MET A 79 -0.86 14.62 1.26
C MET A 79 -0.49 15.58 2.38
N ARG A 80 -1.49 15.97 3.18
CA ARG A 80 -1.25 16.75 4.40
C ARG A 80 -0.39 15.95 5.37
N ALA A 81 0.62 16.59 5.95
CA ALA A 81 1.56 15.93 6.87
C ALA A 81 0.84 15.21 8.02
N GLN A 82 -0.21 15.83 8.58
CA GLN A 82 -1.03 15.24 9.64
C GLN A 82 -1.69 13.91 9.23
N MET A 83 -2.09 13.77 7.97
CA MET A 83 -2.68 12.52 7.47
C MET A 83 -1.61 11.44 7.35
N PHE A 84 -0.42 11.78 6.86
CA PHE A 84 0.68 10.83 6.79
C PHE A 84 1.17 10.37 8.17
N ALA A 85 1.13 11.22 9.19
CA ALA A 85 1.42 10.85 10.58
C ALA A 85 0.51 9.72 11.10
N SER A 86 -0.69 9.56 10.52
CA SER A 86 -1.62 8.48 10.85
C SER A 86 -1.43 7.21 10.01
N SER A 87 -0.47 7.20 9.08
CA SER A 87 -0.25 6.10 8.15
C SER A 87 0.22 4.81 8.82
N TYR A 88 -0.01 3.67 8.17
CA TYR A 88 0.48 2.39 8.67
C TYR A 88 2.01 2.36 8.80
N HIS A 89 2.74 3.11 7.97
CA HIS A 89 4.20 3.23 8.08
C HIS A 89 4.61 3.81 9.43
N VAL A 90 4.05 4.97 9.79
CA VAL A 90 4.37 5.66 11.05
C VAL A 90 3.87 4.85 12.25
N ARG A 91 2.69 4.23 12.15
CA ARG A 91 2.14 3.37 13.21
C ARG A 91 3.03 2.16 13.49
N LEU A 92 3.51 1.48 12.45
CA LEU A 92 4.44 0.35 12.60
C LEU A 92 5.76 0.80 13.21
N ARG A 93 6.31 1.94 12.77
CA ARG A 93 7.54 2.51 13.33
C ARG A 93 7.39 2.81 14.83
N ASN A 94 6.29 3.43 15.23
CA ASN A 94 5.96 3.74 16.63
C ASN A 94 5.74 2.47 17.47
N ALA A 95 5.25 1.38 16.85
CA ALA A 95 5.17 0.06 17.47
C ALA A 95 6.53 -0.68 17.53
N GLY A 96 7.62 0.00 17.17
CA GLY A 96 9.00 -0.48 17.26
C GLY A 96 9.46 -1.31 16.06
N TYR A 97 8.69 -1.35 14.96
CA TYR A 97 9.15 -2.01 13.73
C TYR A 97 10.19 -1.17 13.00
N TYR A 98 11.09 -1.84 12.30
CA TYR A 98 11.85 -1.19 11.22
C TYR A 98 10.93 -1.06 10.00
N THR A 99 10.88 0.13 9.40
CA THR A 99 10.00 0.43 8.28
C THR A 99 10.82 0.92 7.10
N GLY A 100 11.05 0.02 6.14
CA GLY A 100 11.66 0.35 4.86
C GLY A 100 10.63 0.40 3.74
N TYR A 101 10.95 1.14 2.68
CA TYR A 101 10.16 1.24 1.47
C TYR A 101 11.08 1.09 0.26
N ALA A 102 10.66 0.30 -0.73
CA ALA A 102 11.35 0.16 -2.00
C ALA A 102 10.33 0.21 -3.15
N GLY A 103 10.61 1.01 -4.19
CA GLY A 103 9.73 1.18 -5.35
C GLY A 103 8.98 2.52 -5.35
N LYS A 104 7.77 2.56 -5.92
CA LYS A 104 7.03 3.80 -6.21
C LYS A 104 6.16 4.29 -5.05
N PHE A 105 6.62 5.28 -4.28
CA PHE A 105 5.80 5.87 -3.20
C PHE A 105 4.48 6.47 -3.70
N GLY A 106 4.53 7.21 -4.81
CA GLY A 106 3.37 7.55 -5.62
C GLY A 106 2.54 8.76 -5.16
N PHE A 107 2.93 9.47 -4.11
CA PHE A 107 2.35 10.77 -3.73
C PHE A 107 3.39 11.69 -3.08
N GLY A 108 3.20 13.00 -3.25
CA GLY A 108 3.96 14.00 -2.51
C GLY A 108 3.41 14.17 -1.09
N MET A 109 4.24 14.60 -0.16
CA MET A 109 3.82 14.95 1.20
C MET A 109 4.26 16.37 1.49
N GLU A 110 3.42 17.11 2.21
CA GLU A 110 3.86 18.36 2.83
C GLU A 110 5.04 18.07 3.75
N ARG A 111 6.08 18.92 3.68
CA ARG A 111 7.28 18.73 4.50
C ARG A 111 6.96 19.02 5.96
N ASN A 112 7.23 18.04 6.83
CA ASN A 112 7.20 18.19 8.27
C ASN A 112 8.34 17.38 8.89
N ASP A 113 9.25 18.06 9.59
CA ASP A 113 10.45 17.44 10.16
C ASP A 113 10.17 16.66 11.48
N GLU A 114 8.94 16.74 12.02
CA GLU A 114 8.50 15.99 13.21
C GLU A 114 8.01 14.57 12.88
N ILE A 115 7.75 14.26 11.61
CA ILE A 115 7.24 12.95 11.21
C ILE A 115 8.40 11.98 10.97
N PRO A 116 8.40 10.78 11.59
CA PRO A 116 9.43 9.79 11.35
C PRO A 116 9.59 9.49 9.85
N ARG A 117 10.82 9.60 9.35
CA ARG A 117 11.12 9.26 7.96
C ARG A 117 10.95 7.76 7.77
N VAL A 118 10.30 7.39 6.67
CA VAL A 118 10.33 6.02 6.15
C VAL A 118 11.62 5.87 5.36
N ASP A 119 12.40 4.84 5.65
CA ASP A 119 13.67 4.60 4.96
C ASP A 119 13.35 4.20 3.51
N TYR A 120 13.49 5.17 2.60
CA TYR A 120 13.16 5.01 1.19
C TYR A 120 14.41 4.60 0.40
N CYS A 121 14.38 3.38 -0.14
CA CYS A 121 15.32 2.93 -1.14
C CYS A 121 14.71 3.24 -2.51
N GLY A 122 15.17 4.32 -3.14
CA GLY A 122 14.78 4.73 -4.48
C GLY A 122 15.41 3.86 -5.57
#